data_AF-A0A844YYL5-F1
#
_entry.id   AF-A0A844YYL5-F1
#
_cell.length_a   1.000
_cell.length_b   1.000
_cell.length_c   1.000
_cell.angle_alpha   90.00
_cell.angle_beta   90.00
_cell.angle_gamma   90.00
#
_symmetry.space_group_name_H-M   'P 1'
#
loop_
_entity.id
_entity.type
_entity.pdbx_description
1 polymer ?
#
loop_
_entity_poly.entity_id
_entity_poly.type
_entity_poly.pdbx_seq_one_letter_code
_entity_poly.pdbx_strand_id
1 'polypeptide(L)'
;MVAAGWNEADARAALASGIRQVLPGLTGQALALPVVPDMGTARCDGRDIKVIMRLASPAVAVCENVLSPAECSELLAYAHDRGLHPSTVVDELSGKNVPHPERSSAGVMLAGAETGLIDRLERRLAALTDWPIANGEGLQILRYRKGQEYRAHFDSFPDGTGGAVHTARGGQRVNTVLVYLQSPEAGGGTAFPACGLTVCPQPGSAVIFRNVDDTGRRDPASLHAGLPVVQGEKVVMTYWQRAGPYA
;
A
#
# COMPACT_ATOMS: atom_id res chain seq x y z
N MET A 1 39.81 -8.89 -13.51
CA MET A 1 39.68 -9.83 -14.65
C MET A 1 40.26 -9.23 -15.91
N VAL A 2 39.73 -8.12 -16.44
CA VAL A 2 40.28 -7.45 -17.64
C VAL A 2 41.72 -6.94 -17.42
N ALA A 3 42.01 -6.32 -16.27
CA ALA A 3 43.37 -5.93 -15.88
C ALA A 3 44.33 -7.13 -15.69
N ALA A 4 43.80 -8.36 -15.67
CA ALA A 4 44.57 -9.61 -15.58
C ALA A 4 44.62 -10.36 -16.93
N GLY A 5 44.30 -9.69 -18.05
CA GLY A 5 44.45 -10.23 -19.41
C GLY A 5 43.26 -11.02 -19.96
N TRP A 6 42.12 -11.04 -19.25
CA TRP A 6 40.89 -11.66 -19.78
C TRP A 6 40.28 -10.77 -20.85
N ASN A 7 39.73 -11.39 -21.91
CA ASN A 7 38.91 -10.62 -22.84
C ASN A 7 37.66 -10.08 -22.12
N GLU A 8 37.19 -8.92 -22.56
CA GLU A 8 36.14 -8.19 -21.86
C GLU A 8 34.80 -8.94 -21.88
N ALA A 9 34.49 -9.65 -22.96
CA ALA A 9 33.24 -10.40 -23.11
C ALA A 9 33.18 -11.57 -22.11
N ASP A 10 34.26 -12.34 -21.98
CA ASP A 10 34.38 -13.47 -21.07
C ASP A 10 34.45 -12.99 -19.61
N ALA A 11 35.13 -11.86 -19.35
CA ALA A 11 35.13 -11.25 -18.03
C ALA A 11 33.72 -10.80 -17.60
N ARG A 12 32.94 -10.20 -18.51
CA ARG A 12 31.54 -9.83 -18.26
C ARG A 12 30.65 -11.07 -18.06
N ALA A 13 30.82 -12.09 -18.89
CA ALA A 13 30.05 -13.34 -18.80
C ALA A 13 30.32 -14.08 -17.48
N ALA A 14 31.58 -14.18 -17.08
CA ALA A 14 32.00 -14.80 -15.83
C ALA A 14 31.50 -14.02 -14.60
N LEU A 15 31.57 -12.67 -14.63
CA LEU A 15 31.01 -11.84 -13.57
C LEU A 15 29.48 -12.01 -13.46
N ALA A 16 28.77 -12.02 -14.59
CA ALA A 16 27.32 -12.24 -14.61
C ALA A 16 26.92 -13.66 -14.16
N SER A 17 27.77 -14.66 -14.40
CA SER A 17 27.57 -16.03 -13.89
C SER A 17 27.84 -16.12 -12.38
N GLY A 18 28.92 -15.49 -11.90
CA GLY A 18 29.24 -15.41 -10.47
C GLY A 18 28.20 -14.65 -9.67
N ILE A 19 27.70 -13.52 -10.20
CA ILE A 19 26.57 -12.78 -9.61
C ILE A 19 25.32 -13.65 -9.57
N ARG A 20 25.00 -14.43 -10.62
CA ARG A 20 23.89 -15.38 -10.61
C ARG A 20 24.00 -16.45 -9.54
N GLN A 21 25.20 -16.96 -9.30
CA GLN A 21 25.43 -18.04 -8.34
C GLN A 21 25.47 -17.55 -6.89
N VAL A 22 26.02 -16.36 -6.65
CA VAL A 22 26.20 -15.82 -5.29
C VAL A 22 25.03 -14.93 -4.86
N LEU A 23 24.37 -14.27 -5.83
CA LEU A 23 23.27 -13.32 -5.64
C LEU A 23 22.17 -13.57 -6.68
N PRO A 24 21.46 -14.72 -6.60
CA PRO A 24 20.44 -15.08 -7.59
C PRO A 24 19.35 -14.00 -7.80
N GLY A 25 19.09 -13.17 -6.79
CA GLY A 25 18.17 -12.03 -6.85
C GLY A 25 18.60 -10.86 -7.76
N LEU A 26 19.90 -10.70 -8.06
CA LEU A 26 20.40 -9.63 -8.94
C LEU A 26 20.21 -9.89 -10.44
N THR A 27 19.65 -11.06 -10.79
CA THR A 27 19.41 -11.45 -12.18
C THR A 27 17.96 -11.80 -12.50
N GLY A 28 17.08 -11.67 -11.51
CA GLY A 28 15.67 -11.49 -11.81
C GLY A 28 15.51 -10.21 -12.62
N GLN A 29 14.59 -10.21 -13.58
CA GLN A 29 14.12 -8.97 -14.18
C GLN A 29 13.62 -8.13 -13.02
N ALA A 30 14.39 -7.10 -12.61
CA ALA A 30 14.04 -6.27 -11.47
C ALA A 30 12.63 -5.76 -11.72
N LEU A 31 11.68 -6.19 -10.90
CA LEU A 31 10.36 -5.59 -10.93
C LEU A 31 10.61 -4.10 -10.70
N ALA A 32 10.23 -3.26 -11.67
CA ALA A 32 10.07 -1.86 -11.37
C ALA A 32 9.00 -1.83 -10.28
N LEU A 33 9.38 -1.52 -9.05
CA LEU A 33 8.44 -1.48 -7.92
C LEU A 33 8.00 -0.02 -7.72
N PRO A 34 6.75 0.21 -7.30
CA PRO A 34 6.26 1.56 -7.02
C PRO A 34 7.14 2.23 -5.98
N VAL A 35 7.44 3.52 -6.18
CA VAL A 35 8.30 4.24 -5.27
C VAL A 35 7.53 4.67 -4.03
N VAL A 36 8.21 4.60 -2.89
CA VAL A 36 7.82 5.38 -1.73
C VAL A 36 8.33 6.80 -1.96
N PRO A 37 7.53 7.86 -1.74
CA PRO A 37 7.95 9.23 -2.02
C PRO A 37 9.29 9.62 -1.38
N ASP A 38 10.11 10.39 -2.11
CA ASP A 38 11.33 11.01 -1.59
C ASP A 38 11.02 12.15 -0.62
N MET A 39 11.97 12.46 0.26
CA MET A 39 11.81 13.55 1.23
C MET A 39 11.65 14.90 0.51
N GLY A 40 10.84 15.79 1.09
CA GLY A 40 10.60 17.13 0.54
C GLY A 40 9.15 17.33 0.12
N THR A 41 8.93 18.08 -0.97
CA THR A 41 7.59 18.38 -1.49
C THR A 41 7.44 17.79 -2.90
N ALA A 42 6.45 16.92 -3.08
CA ALA A 42 6.04 16.41 -4.38
C ALA A 42 4.84 17.22 -4.88
N ARG A 43 4.85 17.61 -6.16
CA ARG A 43 3.71 18.31 -6.78
C ARG A 43 2.93 17.32 -7.64
N CYS A 44 1.75 16.90 -7.17
CA CYS A 44 0.91 15.91 -7.83
C CYS A 44 -0.47 16.54 -8.09
N ASP A 45 -0.93 16.55 -9.34
CA ASP A 45 -2.25 17.12 -9.71
C ASP A 45 -2.44 18.56 -9.20
N GLY A 46 -1.39 19.39 -9.35
CA GLY A 46 -1.40 20.79 -8.88
C GLY A 46 -1.38 20.97 -7.35
N ARG A 47 -1.31 19.89 -6.57
CA ARG A 47 -1.21 19.91 -5.11
C ARG A 47 0.22 19.67 -4.65
N ASP A 48 0.70 20.52 -3.74
CA ASP A 48 1.97 20.32 -3.05
C ASP A 48 1.76 19.38 -1.85
N ILE A 49 2.36 18.20 -1.94
CA ILE A 49 2.30 17.11 -0.95
C ILE A 49 3.65 17.05 -0.24
N LYS A 50 3.64 17.20 1.09
CA LYS A 50 4.86 17.23 1.89
C LYS A 50 5.15 15.86 2.47
N VAL A 51 6.34 15.32 2.18
CA VAL A 51 6.83 14.09 2.79
C VAL A 51 7.51 14.44 4.10
N ILE A 52 6.91 14.05 5.22
CA ILE A 52 7.36 14.44 6.57
C ILE A 52 8.23 13.39 7.25
N MET A 53 8.15 12.14 6.79
CA MET A 53 8.94 11.04 7.32
C MET A 53 9.15 10.00 6.22
N ARG A 54 10.33 9.39 6.20
CA ARG A 54 10.60 8.18 5.43
C ARG A 54 11.40 7.18 6.27
N LEU A 55 11.10 5.91 6.09
CA LEU A 55 11.82 4.77 6.60
C LEU A 55 12.24 3.87 5.44
N ALA A 56 13.46 3.34 5.48
CA ALA A 56 13.97 2.44 4.45
C ALA A 56 13.49 0.99 4.65
N SER A 57 13.35 0.53 5.90
CA SER A 57 12.87 -0.82 6.23
C SER A 57 11.96 -0.81 7.48
N PRO A 58 10.67 -1.18 7.35
CA PRO A 58 9.96 -1.30 6.08
C PRO A 58 10.04 0.00 5.27
N ALA A 59 9.91 -0.11 3.95
CA ALA A 59 9.85 1.06 3.08
C ALA A 59 8.51 1.78 3.32
N VAL A 60 8.54 2.88 4.08
CA VAL A 60 7.37 3.64 4.52
C VAL A 60 7.63 5.12 4.32
N ALA A 61 6.64 5.89 3.88
CA ALA A 61 6.62 7.34 3.98
C ALA A 61 5.30 7.83 4.58
N VAL A 62 5.39 8.96 5.28
CA VAL A 62 4.23 9.70 5.74
C VAL A 62 4.18 11.03 5.00
N CYS A 63 3.03 11.32 4.41
CA CYS A 63 2.79 12.49 3.59
C CYS A 63 1.65 13.33 4.18
N GLU A 64 1.82 14.64 4.23
CA GLU A 64 0.77 15.60 4.57
C GLU A 64 0.17 16.22 3.31
N ASN A 65 -1.07 16.71 3.44
CA ASN A 65 -1.78 17.42 2.37
C ASN A 65 -1.95 16.57 1.10
N VAL A 66 -2.21 15.27 1.23
CA VAL A 66 -2.50 14.38 0.09
C VAL A 66 -3.93 14.64 -0.40
N LEU A 67 -4.87 14.74 0.53
CA LEU A 67 -6.24 15.18 0.30
C LEU A 67 -6.49 16.49 1.07
N SER A 68 -7.26 17.39 0.45
CA SER A 68 -7.79 18.56 1.12
C SER A 68 -8.96 18.20 2.05
N PRO A 69 -9.30 19.06 3.03
CA PRO A 69 -10.46 18.84 3.89
C PRO A 69 -11.77 18.66 3.11
N ALA A 70 -11.96 19.41 2.02
CA ALA A 70 -13.15 19.29 1.17
C ALA A 70 -13.23 17.93 0.47
N GLU A 71 -12.10 17.43 -0.08
CA GLU A 71 -12.02 16.10 -0.69
C GLU A 71 -12.28 14.99 0.34
N CYS A 72 -11.78 15.14 1.58
CA CYS A 72 -12.08 14.21 2.67
C CYS A 72 -13.58 14.20 3.00
N SER A 73 -14.20 15.37 3.18
CA SER A 73 -15.64 15.47 3.48
C SER A 73 -16.52 14.91 2.36
N GLU A 74 -16.19 15.18 1.10
CA GLU A 74 -16.94 14.66 -0.06
C GLU A 74 -16.84 13.13 -0.15
N LEU A 75 -15.66 12.55 0.02
CA LEU A 75 -15.51 11.09 0.05
C LEU A 75 -16.25 10.44 1.23
N LEU A 76 -16.23 11.06 2.41
CA LEU A 76 -16.95 10.55 3.57
C LEU A 76 -18.46 10.52 3.33
N ALA A 77 -19.03 11.60 2.80
CA ALA A 77 -20.44 11.68 2.45
C ALA A 77 -20.79 10.64 1.38
N TYR A 78 -19.99 10.54 0.32
CA TYR A 78 -20.21 9.58 -0.75
C TYR A 78 -20.17 8.12 -0.26
N ALA A 79 -19.18 7.77 0.58
CA ALA A 79 -19.07 6.44 1.15
C ALA A 79 -20.22 6.10 2.10
N HIS A 80 -20.72 7.09 2.85
CA HIS A 80 -21.91 6.93 3.69
C HIS A 80 -23.15 6.60 2.85
N ASP A 81 -23.38 7.36 1.79
CA ASP A 81 -24.54 7.18 0.90
C ASP A 81 -24.50 5.85 0.14
N ARG A 82 -23.30 5.37 -0.19
CA ARG A 82 -23.08 4.04 -0.80
C ARG A 82 -23.36 2.88 0.14
N GLY A 83 -23.34 3.11 1.45
CA GLY A 83 -23.54 2.10 2.48
C GLY A 83 -22.26 1.34 2.86
N LEU A 84 -21.97 1.30 4.16
CA LEU A 84 -20.83 0.59 4.73
C LEU A 84 -21.26 -0.78 5.25
N HIS A 85 -20.57 -1.84 4.82
CA HIS A 85 -20.85 -3.23 5.22
C HIS A 85 -19.72 -3.81 6.08
N PRO A 86 -19.98 -4.80 6.96
CA PRO A 86 -18.92 -5.47 7.71
C PRO A 86 -17.79 -5.97 6.79
N SER A 87 -16.54 -5.70 7.19
CA SER A 87 -15.37 -6.08 6.39
C SER A 87 -15.04 -7.56 6.50
N THR A 88 -14.31 -8.07 5.52
CA THR A 88 -13.78 -9.44 5.47
C THR A 88 -12.26 -9.44 5.37
N VAL A 89 -11.66 -10.61 5.58
CA VAL A 89 -10.24 -10.89 5.33
C VAL A 89 -10.11 -11.99 4.28
N VAL A 90 -8.94 -12.08 3.63
CA VAL A 90 -8.61 -13.20 2.73
C VAL A 90 -8.12 -14.37 3.57
N ASP A 91 -8.81 -15.50 3.49
CA ASP A 91 -8.36 -16.76 4.09
C ASP A 91 -7.13 -17.29 3.33
N GLU A 92 -6.02 -17.57 4.05
CA GLU A 92 -4.75 -17.92 3.41
C GLU A 92 -4.76 -19.27 2.68
N LEU A 93 -5.64 -20.20 3.10
CA LEU A 93 -5.73 -21.53 2.50
C LEU A 93 -6.62 -21.53 1.25
N SER A 94 -7.83 -20.96 1.37
CA SER A 94 -8.87 -21.02 0.35
C SER A 94 -8.91 -19.82 -0.60
N GLY A 95 -8.28 -18.69 -0.23
CA GLY A 95 -8.36 -17.44 -1.00
C GLY A 95 -9.76 -16.81 -1.00
N LYS A 96 -10.64 -17.22 -0.07
CA LYS A 96 -12.00 -16.66 0.05
C LYS A 96 -12.02 -15.48 1.00
N ASN A 97 -12.88 -14.51 0.70
CA ASN A 97 -13.23 -13.46 1.65
C ASN A 97 -14.14 -14.01 2.74
N VAL A 98 -13.68 -13.97 3.99
CA VAL A 98 -14.43 -14.47 5.15
C VAL A 98 -14.56 -13.40 6.23
N PRO A 99 -15.69 -13.34 6.97
CA PRO A 99 -15.75 -12.56 8.21
C PRO A 99 -14.73 -13.11 9.21
N HIS A 100 -13.97 -12.24 9.86
CA HIS A 100 -12.95 -12.67 10.82
C HIS A 100 -12.83 -11.67 11.97
N PRO A 101 -12.75 -12.13 13.23
CA PRO A 101 -12.70 -11.24 14.40
C PRO A 101 -11.47 -10.31 14.42
N GLU A 102 -10.44 -10.64 13.64
CA GLU A 102 -9.23 -9.82 13.53
C GLU A 102 -9.42 -8.51 12.76
N ARG A 103 -10.51 -8.39 11.98
CA ARG A 103 -10.90 -7.16 11.31
C ARG A 103 -12.35 -6.85 11.64
N SER A 104 -12.55 -5.79 12.43
CA SER A 104 -13.89 -5.45 12.95
C SER A 104 -14.48 -4.17 12.36
N SER A 105 -13.88 -3.62 11.30
CA SER A 105 -14.40 -2.43 10.60
C SER A 105 -15.59 -2.71 9.69
N ALA A 106 -16.30 -1.65 9.32
CA ALA A 106 -17.22 -1.64 8.18
C ALA A 106 -16.63 -0.83 7.03
N GLY A 107 -16.91 -1.19 5.78
CA GLY A 107 -16.34 -0.54 4.61
C GLY A 107 -17.16 -0.67 3.35
N VAL A 108 -16.71 0.03 2.32
CA VAL A 108 -17.25 -0.01 0.96
C VAL A 108 -16.09 0.04 -0.04
N MET A 109 -16.19 -0.76 -1.10
CA MET A 109 -15.28 -0.66 -2.25
C MET A 109 -15.93 0.23 -3.31
N LEU A 110 -15.19 1.24 -3.74
CA LEU A 110 -15.59 2.14 -4.82
C LEU A 110 -14.95 1.65 -6.12
N ALA A 111 -15.69 1.72 -7.23
CA ALA A 111 -15.15 1.36 -8.53
C ALA A 111 -14.12 2.40 -9.01
N GLY A 112 -13.19 1.97 -9.85
CA GLY A 112 -12.22 2.88 -10.48
C GLY A 112 -12.93 3.95 -11.29
N ALA A 113 -12.47 5.20 -11.17
CA ALA A 113 -13.06 6.38 -11.81
C ALA A 113 -14.59 6.51 -11.62
N GLU A 114 -15.14 6.01 -10.52
CA GLU A 114 -16.61 5.98 -10.31
C GLU A 114 -17.24 7.37 -10.25
N THR A 115 -16.50 8.36 -9.75
CA THR A 115 -16.87 9.78 -9.81
C THR A 115 -15.69 10.60 -10.31
N GLY A 116 -15.95 11.84 -10.75
CA GLY A 116 -14.87 12.75 -11.14
C GLY A 116 -13.90 13.07 -10.00
N LEU A 117 -14.34 13.02 -8.73
CA LEU A 117 -13.44 13.12 -7.59
C LEU A 117 -12.55 11.88 -7.48
N ILE A 118 -13.13 10.68 -7.55
CA ILE A 118 -12.41 9.40 -7.42
C ILE A 118 -11.33 9.28 -8.51
N ASP A 119 -11.67 9.57 -9.78
CA ASP A 119 -10.69 9.53 -10.88
C ASP A 119 -9.50 10.48 -10.64
N ARG A 120 -9.76 11.72 -10.18
CA ARG A 120 -8.68 12.67 -9.86
C ARG A 120 -7.80 12.18 -8.72
N LEU A 121 -8.41 11.61 -7.67
CA LEU A 121 -7.65 11.07 -6.53
C LEU A 121 -6.80 9.88 -6.96
N GLU A 122 -7.34 8.92 -7.70
CA GLU A 122 -6.57 7.78 -8.21
C GLU A 122 -5.38 8.23 -9.06
N ARG A 123 -5.56 9.22 -9.94
CA ARG A 123 -4.45 9.83 -10.73
C ARG A 123 -3.41 10.48 -9.83
N ARG A 124 -3.82 11.23 -8.81
CA ARG A 124 -2.90 11.89 -7.87
C ARG A 124 -2.08 10.87 -7.09
N LEU A 125 -2.72 9.81 -6.58
CA LEU A 125 -2.05 8.76 -5.80
C LEU A 125 -1.11 7.93 -6.67
N ALA A 126 -1.53 7.60 -7.90
CA ALA A 126 -0.69 6.94 -8.90
C ALA A 126 0.56 7.76 -9.22
N ALA A 127 0.41 9.08 -9.44
CA ALA A 127 1.53 9.98 -9.66
C ALA A 127 2.45 10.11 -8.44
N LEU A 128 1.90 10.13 -7.22
CA LEU A 128 2.66 10.26 -5.98
C LEU A 128 3.61 9.07 -5.75
N THR A 129 3.21 7.87 -6.17
CA THR A 129 4.00 6.64 -6.02
C THR A 129 4.74 6.24 -7.30
N ASP A 130 4.72 7.08 -8.33
CA ASP A 130 5.22 6.80 -9.69
C ASP A 130 4.79 5.41 -10.20
N TRP A 131 3.48 5.15 -10.18
CA TRP A 131 2.93 3.85 -10.54
C TRP A 131 1.74 4.00 -11.50
N PRO A 132 1.57 3.11 -12.51
CA PRO A 132 0.48 3.25 -13.46
C PRO A 132 -0.90 3.17 -12.79
N ILE A 133 -1.79 4.12 -13.13
CA ILE A 133 -3.17 4.12 -12.61
C ILE A 133 -3.94 2.83 -12.93
N ALA A 134 -3.63 2.21 -14.08
CA ALA A 134 -4.25 0.95 -14.51
C ALA A 134 -3.95 -0.21 -13.54
N ASN A 135 -2.97 -0.06 -12.66
CA ASN A 135 -2.59 -1.05 -11.65
C ASN A 135 -3.32 -0.83 -10.32
N GLY A 136 -4.28 0.09 -10.21
CA GLY A 136 -5.07 0.30 -8.98
C GLY A 136 -6.29 -0.62 -8.85
N GLU A 137 -6.62 -1.05 -7.63
CA GLU A 137 -7.82 -1.88 -7.33
C GLU A 137 -9.13 -1.10 -7.12
N GLY A 138 -9.11 0.23 -7.24
CA GLY A 138 -10.17 1.11 -6.75
C GLY A 138 -9.95 1.50 -5.28
N LEU A 139 -10.74 2.46 -4.80
CA LEU A 139 -10.62 3.00 -3.44
C LEU A 139 -11.48 2.19 -2.47
N GLN A 140 -10.89 1.71 -1.37
CA GLN A 140 -11.63 1.10 -0.27
C GLN A 140 -11.76 2.07 0.90
N ILE A 141 -12.99 2.38 1.32
CA ILE A 141 -13.25 3.19 2.51
C ILE A 141 -13.55 2.28 3.70
N LEU A 142 -12.94 2.54 4.85
CA LEU A 142 -13.07 1.73 6.07
C LEU A 142 -13.31 2.63 7.29
N ARG A 143 -14.33 2.28 8.07
CA ARG A 143 -14.73 2.95 9.31
C ARG A 143 -14.51 2.03 10.51
N TYR A 144 -13.86 2.58 11.53
CA TYR A 144 -13.58 1.96 12.82
C TYR A 144 -14.17 2.81 13.93
N ARG A 145 -15.10 2.24 14.68
CA ARG A 145 -15.67 2.80 15.91
C ARG A 145 -14.83 2.40 17.12
N LYS A 146 -15.13 3.00 18.28
CA LYS A 146 -14.55 2.60 19.57
C LYS A 146 -14.46 1.07 19.73
N GLY A 147 -13.27 0.59 20.07
CA GLY A 147 -12.92 -0.81 20.27
C GLY A 147 -12.63 -1.59 18.99
N GLN A 148 -12.98 -1.07 17.80
CA GLN A 148 -12.69 -1.74 16.54
C GLN A 148 -11.23 -1.53 16.12
N GLU A 149 -10.67 -2.56 15.50
CA GLU A 149 -9.28 -2.66 15.10
C GLU A 149 -9.14 -3.49 13.81
N TYR A 150 -7.92 -3.49 13.27
CA TYR A 150 -7.45 -4.53 12.37
C TYR A 150 -6.11 -5.03 12.92
N ARG A 151 -6.08 -6.28 13.38
CA ARG A 151 -4.85 -6.91 13.86
C ARG A 151 -3.76 -6.95 12.80
N ALA A 152 -2.54 -7.23 13.25
CA ALA A 152 -1.36 -7.28 12.40
C ALA A 152 -1.57 -8.22 11.20
N HIS A 153 -1.40 -7.71 9.99
CA HIS A 153 -1.59 -8.44 8.74
C HIS A 153 -0.67 -7.92 7.64
N PHE A 154 -0.69 -8.62 6.51
CA PHE A 154 -0.05 -8.18 5.28
C PHE A 154 -1.12 -7.81 4.25
N ASP A 155 -0.86 -6.75 3.49
CA ASP A 155 -1.69 -6.43 2.33
C ASP A 155 -1.35 -7.28 1.12
N SER A 156 -0.12 -7.81 1.05
CA SER A 156 0.28 -8.81 0.05
C SER A 156 -0.48 -10.13 0.25
N PHE A 157 -0.88 -10.76 -0.85
CA PHE A 157 -1.44 -12.11 -0.81
C PHE A 157 -0.38 -13.15 -0.39
N PRO A 158 -0.79 -14.23 0.29
CA PRO A 158 0.12 -15.31 0.65
C PRO A 158 0.66 -16.02 -0.59
N ASP A 159 1.71 -16.82 -0.43
CA ASP A 159 2.15 -17.74 -1.47
C ASP A 159 1.16 -18.91 -1.64
N GLY A 160 1.34 -19.69 -2.72
CA GLY A 160 0.55 -20.89 -2.96
C GLY A 160 -0.84 -20.62 -3.54
N THR A 161 -1.75 -21.58 -3.36
CA THR A 161 -3.06 -21.61 -4.05
C THR A 161 -3.98 -20.47 -3.63
N GLY A 162 -3.99 -20.12 -2.34
CA GLY A 162 -4.81 -19.01 -1.83
C GLY A 162 -4.43 -17.67 -2.47
N GLY A 163 -3.13 -17.40 -2.58
CA GLY A 163 -2.64 -16.19 -3.26
C GLY A 163 -2.83 -16.21 -4.76
N ALA A 164 -2.65 -17.37 -5.41
CA ALA A 164 -2.77 -17.51 -6.86
C ALA A 164 -4.14 -17.05 -7.40
N VAL A 165 -5.22 -17.26 -6.64
CA VAL A 165 -6.57 -16.78 -7.00
C VAL A 165 -6.59 -15.25 -7.10
N HIS A 166 -5.96 -14.56 -6.16
CA HIS A 166 -5.95 -13.11 -6.12
C HIS A 166 -4.94 -12.50 -7.07
N THR A 167 -3.77 -13.12 -7.26
CA THR A 167 -2.72 -12.62 -8.13
C THR A 167 -2.96 -12.88 -9.61
N ALA A 168 -3.91 -13.76 -9.96
CA ALA A 168 -4.31 -14.03 -11.35
C ALA A 168 -4.70 -12.75 -12.12
N ARG A 169 -5.29 -11.76 -11.43
CA ARG A 169 -5.58 -10.43 -11.98
C ARG A 169 -4.60 -9.42 -11.37
N GLY A 170 -3.78 -8.79 -12.21
CA GLY A 170 -2.84 -7.73 -11.79
C GLY A 170 -1.63 -8.18 -10.96
N GLY A 171 -1.40 -9.46 -10.68
CA GLY A 171 -0.22 -9.89 -9.90
C GLY A 171 -0.29 -9.49 -8.43
N GLN A 172 0.84 -9.39 -7.72
CA GLN A 172 0.85 -9.08 -6.27
C GLN A 172 0.44 -7.62 -5.96
N ARG A 173 -0.09 -7.35 -4.77
CA ARG A 173 -0.17 -5.98 -4.22
C ARG A 173 1.22 -5.52 -3.82
N VAL A 174 1.75 -4.53 -4.51
CA VAL A 174 3.14 -4.04 -4.35
C VAL A 174 3.25 -2.83 -3.43
N ASN A 175 2.21 -1.98 -3.38
CA ASN A 175 2.15 -0.81 -2.51
C ASN A 175 0.77 -0.68 -1.88
N THR A 176 0.75 -0.03 -0.73
CA THR A 176 -0.47 0.47 -0.11
C THR A 176 -0.36 1.97 0.11
N VAL A 177 -1.38 2.71 -0.31
CA VAL A 177 -1.58 4.11 0.06
C VAL A 177 -2.79 4.18 0.99
N LEU A 178 -2.56 4.43 2.28
CA LEU A 178 -3.59 4.56 3.30
C LEU A 178 -3.72 6.03 3.68
N VAL A 179 -4.85 6.66 3.34
CA VAL A 179 -5.16 8.06 3.66
C VAL A 179 -6.13 8.10 4.82
N TYR A 180 -5.88 8.95 5.82
CA TYR A 180 -6.85 9.20 6.87
C TYR A 180 -7.88 10.23 6.39
N LEU A 181 -9.16 9.87 6.42
CA LEU A 181 -10.26 10.77 6.07
C LEU A 181 -10.86 11.44 7.32
N GLN A 182 -10.86 10.71 8.44
CA GLN A 182 -11.31 11.18 9.74
C GLN A 182 -10.44 10.56 10.83
N SER A 183 -10.06 11.37 11.81
CA SER A 183 -9.24 10.92 12.94
C SER A 183 -10.11 10.72 14.18
N PRO A 184 -9.85 9.65 14.96
CA PRO A 184 -10.47 9.47 16.27
C PRO A 184 -9.92 10.50 17.26
N GLU A 185 -10.63 10.79 18.36
CA GLU A 185 -10.05 11.63 19.41
C GLU A 185 -8.93 10.91 20.18
N ALA A 186 -8.96 9.57 20.23
CA ALA A 186 -7.88 8.76 20.81
C ALA A 186 -7.76 7.36 20.19
N GLY A 187 -6.53 6.84 20.10
CA GLY A 187 -6.22 5.52 19.52
C GLY A 187 -6.21 5.52 17.98
N GLY A 188 -6.43 4.37 17.37
CA GLY A 188 -6.60 4.27 15.91
C GLY A 188 -5.33 4.43 15.08
N GLY A 189 -4.13 4.44 15.67
CA GLY A 189 -2.87 4.52 14.92
C GLY A 189 -2.68 3.40 13.90
N THR A 190 -1.84 3.63 12.88
CA THR A 190 -1.35 2.57 11.99
C THR A 190 0.03 2.16 12.48
N ALA A 191 0.16 0.94 13.00
CA ALA A 191 1.39 0.43 13.61
C ALA A 191 2.16 -0.49 12.66
N PHE A 192 3.48 -0.40 12.66
CA PHE A 192 4.43 -1.30 12.00
C PHE A 192 5.31 -1.95 13.07
N PRO A 193 4.93 -3.14 13.59
CA PRO A 193 5.60 -3.75 14.74
C PRO A 193 7.08 -4.05 14.50
N ALA A 194 7.48 -4.38 13.27
CA ALA A 194 8.86 -4.73 12.93
C ALA A 194 9.88 -3.62 13.25
N CYS A 195 9.46 -2.35 13.22
CA CYS A 195 10.32 -1.20 13.52
C CYS A 195 9.80 -0.34 14.70
N GLY A 196 8.72 -0.76 15.36
CA GLY A 196 8.10 0.00 16.46
C GLY A 196 7.45 1.32 16.04
N LEU A 197 7.25 1.57 14.75
CA LEU A 197 6.62 2.78 14.24
C LEU A 197 5.11 2.73 14.48
N THR A 198 4.53 3.84 14.93
CA THR A 198 3.09 4.08 14.88
C THR A 198 2.83 5.43 14.25
N VAL A 199 2.00 5.47 13.21
CA VAL A 199 1.54 6.70 12.59
C VAL A 199 0.18 7.09 13.15
N CYS A 200 0.10 8.29 13.71
CA CYS A 200 -1.15 8.84 14.22
C CYS A 200 -2.05 9.31 13.07
N PRO A 201 -3.36 9.05 13.10
CA PRO A 201 -4.29 9.54 12.10
C PRO A 201 -4.30 11.07 12.07
N GLN A 202 -4.19 11.66 10.88
CA GLN A 202 -4.39 13.09 10.64
C GLN A 202 -5.17 13.25 9.33
N PRO A 203 -6.36 13.89 9.30
CA PRO A 203 -7.17 13.94 8.10
C PRO A 203 -6.41 14.56 6.93
N GLY A 204 -6.49 13.94 5.76
CA GLY A 204 -5.79 14.36 4.55
C GLY A 204 -4.33 13.92 4.46
N SER A 205 -3.76 13.35 5.52
CA SER A 205 -2.42 12.73 5.49
C SER A 205 -2.50 11.27 5.05
N ALA A 206 -1.38 10.75 4.54
CA ALA A 206 -1.26 9.38 4.09
C ALA A 206 -0.04 8.67 4.68
N VAL A 207 -0.19 7.37 4.91
CA VAL A 207 0.90 6.41 5.08
C VAL A 207 1.00 5.60 3.80
N ILE A 208 2.18 5.64 3.19
CA ILE A 208 2.48 4.91 1.96
C ILE A 208 3.56 3.90 2.29
N PHE A 209 3.33 2.63 1.99
CA PHE A 209 4.29 1.58 2.30
C PHE A 209 4.29 0.46 1.28
N ARG A 210 5.49 -0.10 1.07
CA ARG A 210 5.70 -1.21 0.16
C ARG A 210 5.34 -2.53 0.84
N ASN A 211 4.62 -3.38 0.13
CA ASN A 211 4.14 -4.68 0.62
C ASN A 211 5.09 -5.84 0.27
N VAL A 212 6.03 -5.58 -0.65
CA VAL A 212 6.93 -6.59 -1.20
C VAL A 212 8.38 -6.15 -1.15
N ASP A 213 9.27 -7.14 -1.09
CA ASP A 213 10.71 -6.95 -1.24
C ASP A 213 11.11 -6.67 -2.70
N ASP A 214 12.41 -6.52 -2.94
CA ASP A 214 12.99 -6.30 -4.28
C ASP A 214 12.79 -7.48 -5.24
N THR A 215 12.41 -8.65 -4.74
CA THR A 215 12.05 -9.83 -5.52
C THR A 215 10.55 -9.92 -5.83
N GLY A 216 9.74 -8.99 -5.32
CA GLY A 216 8.29 -8.97 -5.48
C GLY A 216 7.55 -9.95 -4.56
N ARG A 217 8.24 -10.52 -3.57
CA ARG A 217 7.63 -11.38 -2.53
C ARG A 217 7.20 -10.57 -1.33
N ARG A 218 6.24 -11.09 -0.56
CA ARG A 218 5.79 -10.48 0.71
C ARG A 218 7.00 -10.05 1.56
N ASP A 219 7.09 -8.76 1.88
CA ASP A 219 8.10 -8.25 2.80
C ASP A 219 7.63 -8.47 4.25
N PRO A 220 8.31 -9.29 5.07
CA PRO A 220 7.94 -9.50 6.47
C PRO A 220 7.93 -8.21 7.29
N ALA A 221 8.75 -7.22 6.94
CA ALA A 221 8.82 -5.93 7.65
C ALA A 221 7.57 -5.07 7.39
N SER A 222 6.81 -5.34 6.31
CA SER A 222 5.58 -4.62 5.96
C SER A 222 4.36 -5.02 6.81
N LEU A 223 4.53 -5.95 7.76
CA LEU A 223 3.50 -6.30 8.73
C LEU A 223 2.99 -5.05 9.43
N HIS A 224 1.68 -4.82 9.38
CA HIS A 224 1.09 -3.61 9.94
C HIS A 224 -0.28 -3.87 10.53
N ALA A 225 -0.73 -2.98 11.41
CA ALA A 225 -1.99 -3.08 12.13
C ALA A 225 -2.71 -1.73 12.21
N GLY A 226 -4.04 -1.77 12.22
CA GLY A 226 -4.87 -0.64 12.66
C GLY A 226 -5.18 -0.80 14.14
N LEU A 227 -4.51 -0.02 15.00
CA LEU A 227 -4.70 -0.08 16.45
C LEU A 227 -6.16 0.24 16.84
N PRO A 228 -6.64 -0.28 17.99
CA PRO A 228 -7.98 0.00 18.47
C PRO A 228 -8.28 1.50 18.57
N VAL A 229 -9.47 1.90 18.12
CA VAL A 229 -10.00 3.24 18.43
C VAL A 229 -10.40 3.26 19.90
N VAL A 230 -9.86 4.21 20.67
CA VAL A 230 -10.16 4.36 22.11
C VAL A 230 -11.33 5.31 22.32
N GLN A 231 -11.36 6.41 21.55
CA GLN A 231 -12.43 7.42 21.58
C GLN A 231 -12.70 7.93 20.17
N GLY A 232 -13.98 8.04 19.80
CA GLY A 232 -14.41 8.58 18.51
C GLY A 232 -14.52 7.55 17.42
N GLU A 233 -14.22 8.00 16.21
CA GLU A 233 -14.29 7.21 15.00
C GLU A 233 -13.13 7.55 14.05
N LYS A 234 -12.48 6.50 13.54
CA LYS A 234 -11.46 6.58 12.50
C LYS A 234 -12.09 6.18 11.17
N VAL A 235 -11.86 6.98 10.14
CA VAL A 235 -12.18 6.59 8.76
C VAL A 235 -10.93 6.72 7.89
N VAL A 236 -10.64 5.68 7.12
CA VAL A 236 -9.51 5.64 6.19
C VAL A 236 -9.97 5.28 4.78
N MET A 237 -9.19 5.71 3.80
CA MET A 237 -9.26 5.28 2.42
C MET A 237 -7.98 4.53 2.09
N THR A 238 -8.11 3.32 1.58
CA THR A 238 -7.00 2.50 1.11
C THR A 238 -7.03 2.40 -0.40
N TYR A 239 -5.89 2.63 -1.04
CA TYR A 239 -5.65 2.39 -2.46
C TYR A 239 -4.52 1.39 -2.61
N TRP A 240 -4.85 0.20 -3.10
CA TRP A 240 -3.87 -0.85 -3.37
C TRP A 240 -3.39 -0.78 -4.81
N GLN A 241 -2.07 -0.93 -4.95
CA GLN A 241 -1.40 -0.95 -6.25
C GLN A 241 -0.86 -2.34 -6.56
N ARG A 242 -1.15 -2.81 -7.76
CA ARG A 242 -0.85 -4.13 -8.30
C ARG A 242 0.46 -4.14 -9.09
N ALA A 243 1.13 -5.30 -9.16
CA ALA A 243 2.33 -5.49 -9.96
C ALA A 243 2.08 -5.30 -11.48
N GLY A 244 0.87 -5.61 -11.95
CA GLY A 244 0.43 -5.42 -13.32
C GLY A 244 -0.95 -4.79 -13.41
N PRO A 245 -1.45 -4.54 -14.65
CA PRO A 245 -2.76 -3.94 -14.87
C PRO A 245 -3.87 -4.74 -14.17
N TYR A 246 -4.72 -4.02 -13.44
CA TYR A 246 -5.90 -4.56 -12.78
C TYR A 246 -7.18 -4.21 -13.53
N ALA A 247 -7.24 -3.03 -14.17
CA ALA A 247 -8.39 -2.59 -14.96
C ALA A 247 -8.75 -3.63 -16.04
#